data_AF-A0A370I5E2-F1
#
_entry.id   AF-A0A370I5E2-F1
#
_cell.length_a   1.000
_cell.length_b   1.000
_cell.length_c   1.000
_cell.angle_alpha   90.00
_cell.angle_beta   90.00
_cell.angle_gamma   90.00
#
_symmetry.space_group_name_H-M   'P 1'
#
loop_
_entity.id
_entity.type
_entity.pdbx_description
1 polymer ?
#
loop_
_entity_poly.entity_id
_entity_poly.type
_entity_poly.pdbx_seq_one_letter_code
_entity_poly.pdbx_strand_id
1 'polypeptide(L)'
;MSTPTLNPAIIGQVEKHHTAVLARALSGTTLDEKQWITLNQALTGPIERSAHIARVATMTQWDPTAVAAAVTALLTAGLLRELPGDRLEATEAGATLVGRIRTETGAIVTRAYEAVSAEDRAVAARVLTIVKERLAVELAD
;
A
#
# COMPACT_ATOMS: atom_id res chain seq x y z
N MET A 1 -7.12 -35.56 6.24
CA MET A 1 -6.67 -34.15 6.38
C MET A 1 -7.86 -33.26 6.11
N SER A 2 -8.18 -32.32 6.99
CA SER A 2 -9.25 -31.34 6.75
C SER A 2 -8.78 -30.30 5.74
N THR A 3 -9.66 -29.94 4.81
CA THR A 3 -9.39 -28.83 3.90
C THR A 3 -9.34 -27.53 4.71
N PRO A 4 -8.26 -26.74 4.64
CA PRO A 4 -8.18 -25.48 5.36
C PRO A 4 -9.25 -24.50 4.86
N THR A 5 -9.97 -23.87 5.78
CA THR A 5 -10.98 -22.83 5.50
C THR A 5 -10.37 -21.46 5.70
N LEU A 6 -10.66 -20.52 4.80
CA LEU A 6 -10.25 -19.13 4.93
C LEU A 6 -10.72 -18.55 6.27
N ASN A 7 -9.81 -17.92 7.00
CA ASN A 7 -10.07 -17.27 8.27
C ASN A 7 -9.13 -16.06 8.45
N PRO A 8 -9.39 -15.16 9.42
CA PRO A 8 -8.58 -13.97 9.64
C PRO A 8 -7.09 -14.26 9.90
N ALA A 9 -6.76 -15.39 10.53
CA ALA A 9 -5.37 -15.74 10.83
C ALA A 9 -4.56 -16.03 9.55
N ILE A 10 -5.16 -16.72 8.56
CA ILE A 10 -4.51 -16.94 7.26
C ILE A 10 -4.28 -15.60 6.55
N ILE A 11 -5.28 -14.71 6.54
CA ILE A 11 -5.16 -13.39 5.89
C ILE A 11 -4.06 -12.57 6.57
N GLY A 12 -4.05 -12.52 7.90
CA GLY A 12 -3.05 -11.79 8.67
C GLY A 12 -1.64 -12.34 8.45
N GLN A 13 -1.46 -13.66 8.37
CA GLN A 13 -0.16 -14.26 8.05
C GLN A 13 0.30 -13.88 6.65
N VAL A 14 -0.59 -13.92 5.65
CA VAL A 14 -0.27 -13.50 4.28
C VAL A 14 0.15 -12.03 4.25
N GLU A 15 -0.60 -11.13 4.90
CA GLU A 15 -0.23 -9.72 5.01
C GLU A 15 1.13 -9.55 5.68
N LYS A 16 1.41 -10.25 6.79
CA LYS A 16 2.72 -10.18 7.47
C LYS A 16 3.88 -10.61 6.57
N HIS A 17 3.69 -11.61 5.71
CA HIS A 17 4.71 -12.00 4.73
C HIS A 17 4.90 -10.95 3.63
N HIS A 18 3.82 -10.31 3.16
CA HIS A 18 3.93 -9.17 2.24
C HIS A 18 4.70 -8.02 2.88
N THR A 19 4.37 -7.68 4.12
CA THR A 19 5.03 -6.63 4.89
C THR A 19 6.50 -6.94 5.14
N ALA A 20 6.86 -8.20 5.40
CA ALA A 20 8.26 -8.63 5.52
C ALA A 20 9.05 -8.49 4.20
N VAL A 21 8.44 -8.82 3.06
CA VAL A 21 9.04 -8.61 1.73
C VAL A 21 9.25 -7.12 1.46
N LEU A 22 8.26 -6.29 1.78
CA LEU A 22 8.38 -4.84 1.65
C LEU A 22 9.46 -4.29 2.59
N ALA A 23 9.46 -4.66 3.86
CA ALA A 23 10.43 -4.19 4.85
C ALA A 23 11.88 -4.51 4.44
N ARG A 24 12.10 -5.69 3.83
CA ARG A 24 13.39 -6.04 3.24
C ARG A 24 13.80 -5.05 2.13
N ALA A 25 12.90 -4.71 1.21
CA ALA A 25 13.18 -3.78 0.12
C ALA A 25 13.31 -2.31 0.57
N LEU A 26 12.68 -1.96 1.70
CA LEU A 26 12.83 -0.65 2.33
C LEU A 26 14.13 -0.55 3.15
N SER A 27 14.78 -1.68 3.47
CA SER A 27 16.05 -1.68 4.19
C SER A 27 17.10 -0.86 3.45
N GLY A 28 17.75 0.07 4.16
CA GLY A 28 18.71 1.00 3.57
C GLY A 28 18.09 2.23 2.89
N THR A 29 16.76 2.39 2.97
CA THR A 29 16.08 3.65 2.64
C THR A 29 15.70 4.42 3.91
N THR A 30 15.28 5.68 3.74
CA THR A 30 14.70 6.47 4.84
C THR A 30 13.19 6.24 5.00
N LEU A 31 12.60 5.34 4.21
CA LEU A 31 11.15 5.14 4.16
C LEU A 31 10.70 4.04 5.11
N ASP A 32 9.65 4.32 5.87
CA ASP A 32 8.82 3.29 6.48
C ASP A 32 7.65 2.87 5.56
N GLU A 33 6.86 1.89 5.99
CA GLU A 33 5.68 1.42 5.23
C GLU A 33 4.66 2.54 4.97
N LYS A 34 4.43 3.44 5.92
CA LYS A 34 3.44 4.51 5.76
C LYS A 34 3.86 5.52 4.71
N GLN A 35 5.12 5.93 4.76
CA GLN A 35 5.72 6.82 3.77
C GLN A 35 5.82 6.13 2.41
N TRP A 36 6.17 4.84 2.37
CA TRP A 36 6.15 4.04 1.15
C TRP A 36 4.77 4.06 0.48
N ILE A 37 3.73 3.66 1.21
CA ILE A 37 2.36 3.61 0.67
C ILE A 37 1.92 5.01 0.25
N THR A 38 2.17 6.03 1.07
CA THR A 38 1.80 7.42 0.79
C THR A 38 2.47 7.94 -0.48
N LEU A 39 3.77 7.69 -0.68
CA LEU A 39 4.50 8.09 -1.88
C LEU A 39 4.03 7.30 -3.12
N ASN A 40 3.92 5.98 -2.98
CA ASN A 40 3.52 5.08 -4.05
C ASN A 40 2.13 5.44 -4.62
N GLN A 41 1.23 5.87 -3.75
CA GLN A 41 -0.10 6.31 -4.11
C GLN A 41 -0.12 7.70 -4.79
N ALA A 42 0.91 8.53 -4.63
CA ALA A 42 1.01 9.84 -5.29
C ALA A 42 1.54 9.78 -6.73
N LEU A 43 1.96 8.61 -7.22
CA LEU A 43 2.49 8.45 -8.59
C LEU A 43 1.45 8.59 -9.70
N THR A 44 0.17 8.77 -9.38
CA THR A 44 -0.90 8.96 -10.37
C THR A 44 -0.90 10.35 -11.00
N GLY A 45 -0.02 11.25 -10.56
CA GLY A 45 0.09 12.64 -11.00
C GLY A 45 -0.31 13.64 -9.91
N PRO A 46 -0.36 14.95 -10.24
CA PRO A 46 -0.73 16.00 -9.30
C PRO A 46 -2.06 15.73 -8.60
N ILE A 47 -2.08 15.80 -7.28
CA ILE A 47 -3.26 15.51 -6.44
C ILE A 47 -3.38 16.54 -5.31
N GLU A 48 -4.60 16.95 -4.97
CA GLU A 48 -4.87 17.77 -3.78
C GLU A 48 -4.38 17.06 -2.51
N ARG A 49 -3.63 17.77 -1.65
CA ARG A 49 -3.04 17.20 -0.43
C ARG A 49 -4.10 16.54 0.45
N SER A 50 -5.21 17.24 0.70
CA SER A 50 -6.31 16.75 1.53
C SER A 50 -6.97 15.50 0.94
N ALA A 51 -7.19 15.48 -0.38
CA ALA A 51 -7.74 14.32 -1.08
C ALA A 51 -6.79 13.11 -1.04
N HIS A 52 -5.47 13.35 -1.17
CA HIS A 52 -4.46 12.30 -1.04
C HIS A 52 -4.43 11.69 0.36
N ILE A 53 -4.43 12.54 1.39
CA ILE A 53 -4.47 12.10 2.79
C ILE A 53 -5.73 11.27 3.05
N ALA A 54 -6.91 11.79 2.67
CA ALA A 54 -8.18 11.10 2.87
C ALA A 54 -8.20 9.74 2.17
N ARG A 55 -7.77 9.69 0.90
CA ARG A 55 -7.73 8.44 0.13
C ARG A 55 -6.81 7.39 0.75
N VAL A 56 -5.60 7.77 1.17
CA VAL A 56 -4.67 6.84 1.81
C VAL A 56 -5.20 6.40 3.18
N ALA A 57 -5.75 7.30 3.98
CA ALA A 57 -6.37 6.98 5.26
C ALA A 57 -7.53 5.98 5.10
N THR A 58 -8.46 6.20 4.16
CA THR A 58 -9.54 5.25 3.88
C THR A 58 -9.04 3.91 3.38
N MET A 59 -8.04 3.89 2.49
CA MET A 59 -7.49 2.64 1.95
C MET A 59 -6.79 1.79 3.01
N THR A 60 -6.13 2.43 3.98
CA THR A 60 -5.27 1.77 4.99
C THR A 60 -5.93 1.64 6.36
N GLN A 61 -7.05 2.32 6.58
CA GLN A 61 -7.69 2.51 7.88
C GLN A 61 -6.78 3.17 8.92
N TRP A 62 -5.77 3.93 8.48
CA TRP A 62 -4.91 4.72 9.37
C TRP A 62 -5.55 6.05 9.73
N ASP A 63 -5.13 6.59 10.88
CA ASP A 63 -5.48 7.95 11.29
C ASP A 63 -5.01 8.99 10.24
N PRO A 64 -5.87 9.92 9.77
CA PRO A 64 -5.50 10.94 8.80
C PRO A 64 -4.30 11.80 9.21
N THR A 65 -4.10 12.04 10.51
CA THR A 65 -2.95 12.79 11.03
C THR A 65 -1.64 12.01 10.86
N ALA A 66 -1.67 10.68 10.96
CA ALA A 66 -0.50 9.84 10.70
C ALA A 66 -0.13 9.85 9.21
N VAL A 67 -1.13 9.87 8.32
CA VAL A 67 -0.91 10.03 6.87
C VAL A 67 -0.37 11.42 6.55
N ALA A 68 -0.90 12.48 7.18
CA ALA A 68 -0.40 13.84 7.03
C ALA A 68 1.08 13.94 7.48
N ALA A 69 1.45 13.30 8.59
CA ALA A 69 2.83 13.23 9.04
C ALA A 69 3.74 12.52 8.01
N ALA A 70 3.27 11.44 7.38
CA ALA A 70 4.00 10.77 6.31
C ALA A 70 4.18 11.68 5.08
N VAL A 71 3.15 12.45 4.69
CA VAL A 71 3.25 13.46 3.62
C VAL A 71 4.32 14.50 3.95
N THR A 72 4.31 15.06 5.16
CA THR A 72 5.31 16.03 5.60
C THR A 72 6.72 15.45 5.54
N ALA A 73 6.93 14.23 6.04
CA ALA A 73 8.23 13.57 5.99
C ALA A 73 8.73 13.36 4.54
N LEU A 74 7.83 12.99 3.62
CA LEU A 74 8.17 12.81 2.20
C LEU A 74 8.50 14.14 1.50
N LEU A 75 7.84 15.24 1.88
CA LEU A 75 8.17 16.59 1.42
C LEU A 75 9.55 17.02 1.93
N THR A 76 9.83 16.81 3.21
CA THR A 76 11.15 17.08 3.80
C THR A 76 12.26 16.25 3.14
N ALA A 77 11.97 15.01 2.77
CA ALA A 77 12.91 14.13 2.07
C ALA A 77 13.06 14.46 0.56
N GLY A 78 12.30 15.42 0.02
CA GLY A 78 12.32 15.76 -1.41
C GLY A 78 11.77 14.67 -2.33
N LEU A 79 10.97 13.74 -1.79
CA LEU A 79 10.34 12.66 -2.55
C LEU A 79 8.94 13.05 -3.05
N LEU A 80 8.31 13.98 -2.35
CA LEU A 80 7.16 14.75 -2.83
C LEU A 80 7.58 16.21 -3.02
N ARG A 81 6.83 16.94 -3.85
CA ARG A 81 6.89 18.40 -3.95
C ARG A 81 5.49 18.99 -3.87
N GLU A 82 5.41 20.20 -3.35
CA GLU A 82 4.20 21.02 -3.40
C GLU A 82 4.08 21.71 -4.75
N LEU A 83 2.83 21.85 -5.20
CA LEU A 83 2.42 22.58 -6.39
C LEU A 83 1.42 23.67 -5.99
N PRO A 84 1.20 24.69 -6.85
CA PRO A 84 0.18 25.70 -6.59
C PRO A 84 -1.20 25.07 -6.34
N GLY A 85 -1.91 25.64 -5.36
CA GLY A 85 -3.24 25.19 -4.94
C GLY A 85 -3.23 24.03 -3.93
N ASP A 86 -2.23 23.91 -3.06
CA ASP A 86 -2.11 22.81 -2.07
C ASP A 86 -2.12 21.40 -2.69
N ARG A 87 -1.53 21.30 -3.89
CA ARG A 87 -1.36 20.02 -4.60
C ARG A 87 0.00 19.42 -4.34
N LEU A 88 0.08 18.11 -4.44
CA LEU A 88 1.26 17.29 -4.26
C LEU A 88 1.57 16.55 -5.56
N GLU A 89 2.84 16.33 -5.81
CA GLU A 89 3.31 15.43 -6.87
C GLU A 89 4.59 14.73 -6.42
N ALA A 90 4.78 13.49 -6.85
CA ALA A 90 6.05 12.82 -6.67
C ALA A 90 7.16 13.50 -7.48
N THR A 91 8.32 13.68 -6.87
CA THR A 91 9.51 14.14 -7.60
C THR A 91 10.07 13.00 -8.46
N GLU A 92 10.99 13.32 -9.36
CA GLU A 92 11.73 12.29 -10.12
C GLU A 92 12.48 11.32 -9.18
N ALA A 93 13.05 11.84 -8.09
CA ALA A 93 13.68 11.02 -7.06
C ALA A 93 12.66 10.10 -6.37
N GLY A 94 11.47 10.62 -6.04
CA GLY A 94 10.36 9.85 -5.50
C GLY A 94 9.92 8.73 -6.44
N ALA A 95 9.70 9.04 -7.71
CA ALA A 95 9.31 8.07 -8.74
C ALA A 95 10.38 7.00 -8.95
N THR A 96 11.66 7.39 -9.00
CA THR A 96 12.80 6.46 -9.14
C THR A 96 12.89 5.50 -7.96
N LEU A 97 12.76 6.03 -6.72
CA LEU A 97 12.78 5.22 -5.52
C LEU A 97 11.63 4.20 -5.51
N VAL A 98 10.43 4.62 -5.93
CA VAL A 98 9.28 3.71 -6.08
C VAL A 98 9.52 2.65 -7.14
N GLY A 99 10.07 3.01 -8.30
CA GLY A 99 10.42 2.05 -9.35
C GLY A 99 11.39 0.98 -8.85
N ARG A 100 12.42 1.38 -8.09
CA ARG A 100 13.39 0.45 -7.49
C ARG A 100 12.72 -0.54 -6.53
N ILE A 101 11.95 -0.02 -5.56
CA ILE A 101 11.30 -0.86 -4.53
C ILE A 101 10.25 -1.79 -5.16
N ARG A 102 9.46 -1.30 -6.13
CA ARG A 102 8.52 -2.14 -6.90
C ARG A 102 9.24 -3.24 -7.68
N THR A 103 10.40 -2.96 -8.25
CA THR A 103 11.18 -3.98 -8.97
C THR A 103 11.68 -5.08 -8.03
N GLU A 104 12.23 -4.68 -6.87
CA GLU A 104 12.74 -5.62 -5.88
C GLU A 104 11.64 -6.49 -5.26
N THR A 105 10.53 -5.88 -4.85
CA THR A 105 9.40 -6.60 -4.26
C THR A 105 8.62 -7.40 -5.30
N GLY A 106 8.44 -6.85 -6.50
CA GLY A 106 7.61 -7.39 -7.57
C GLY A 106 8.02 -8.78 -7.99
N ALA A 107 9.32 -9.06 -8.17
CA ALA A 107 9.78 -10.38 -8.56
C ALA A 107 9.43 -11.47 -7.52
N ILE A 108 9.46 -11.13 -6.22
CA ILE A 108 9.12 -12.07 -5.14
C ILE A 108 7.62 -12.30 -5.10
N VAL A 109 6.83 -11.22 -5.12
CA VAL A 109 5.36 -11.28 -5.09
C VAL A 109 4.81 -11.99 -6.33
N THR A 110 5.32 -11.69 -7.52
CA THR A 110 4.91 -12.35 -8.77
C THR A 110 5.08 -13.87 -8.69
N ARG A 111 6.26 -14.36 -8.28
CA ARG A 111 6.48 -15.82 -8.14
C ARG A 111 5.52 -16.46 -7.13
N ALA A 112 5.24 -15.79 -6.02
CA ALA A 112 4.31 -16.30 -5.01
C ALA A 112 2.88 -16.43 -5.56
N TYR A 113 2.44 -15.47 -6.38
CA TYR A 113 1.09 -15.50 -6.98
C TYR A 113 1.02 -16.39 -8.22
N GLU A 114 2.10 -16.56 -8.99
CA GLU A 114 2.16 -17.47 -10.14
C GLU A 114 2.15 -18.95 -9.73
N ALA A 115 2.50 -19.26 -8.48
CA ALA A 115 2.33 -20.60 -7.91
C ALA A 115 0.84 -20.98 -7.72
N VAL A 116 -0.09 -20.01 -7.82
CA VAL A 116 -1.54 -20.21 -7.71
C VAL A 116 -2.18 -20.11 -9.09
N SER A 117 -3.11 -21.02 -9.39
CA SER A 117 -3.82 -21.02 -10.68
C SER A 117 -4.56 -19.70 -10.92
N ALA A 118 -4.78 -19.32 -12.19
CA ALA A 118 -5.54 -18.11 -12.52
C ALA A 118 -6.98 -18.17 -12.00
N GLU A 119 -7.61 -19.36 -12.03
CA GLU A 119 -8.95 -19.60 -11.50
C GLU A 119 -9.00 -19.39 -9.98
N ASP A 120 -8.09 -20.01 -9.23
CA ASP A 120 -8.04 -19.88 -7.78
C ASP A 120 -7.73 -18.44 -7.34
N ARG A 121 -6.88 -17.73 -8.09
CA ARG A 121 -6.64 -16.30 -7.86
C ARG A 121 -7.90 -15.46 -8.06
N ALA A 122 -8.71 -15.75 -9.08
CA ALA A 122 -9.99 -15.08 -9.29
C ALA A 122 -11.00 -15.39 -8.18
N VAL A 123 -11.04 -16.65 -7.70
CA VAL A 123 -11.85 -17.04 -6.54
C VAL A 123 -11.41 -16.30 -5.29
N ALA A 124 -10.11 -16.28 -4.97
CA ALA A 124 -9.57 -15.60 -3.81
C ALA A 124 -9.87 -14.09 -3.85
N ALA A 125 -9.68 -13.43 -5.00
CA ALA A 125 -9.97 -12.01 -5.17
C ALA A 125 -11.45 -11.71 -4.88
N ARG A 126 -12.38 -12.52 -5.39
CA ARG A 126 -13.83 -12.37 -5.12
C ARG A 126 -14.15 -12.53 -3.64
N VAL A 127 -13.63 -13.59 -3.00
CA VAL A 127 -13.90 -13.88 -1.59
C VAL A 127 -13.36 -12.76 -0.69
N LEU A 128 -12.11 -12.33 -0.90
CA LEU A 128 -11.49 -11.27 -0.11
C LEU A 128 -12.19 -9.92 -0.32
N THR A 129 -12.71 -9.64 -1.51
CA THR A 129 -13.50 -8.44 -1.78
C THR A 129 -14.80 -8.43 -0.96
N ILE A 130 -15.54 -9.54 -0.94
CA ILE A 130 -16.77 -9.67 -0.14
C ILE A 130 -16.48 -9.47 1.35
N VAL A 131 -15.41 -10.09 1.86
CA VAL A 131 -15.00 -9.93 3.27
C VAL A 131 -14.64 -8.48 3.57
N LYS A 132 -13.86 -7.82 2.71
CA LYS A 132 -13.50 -6.40 2.85
C LYS A 132 -14.73 -5.49 2.85
N GLU A 133 -15.67 -5.71 1.94
CA GLU A 133 -16.92 -4.94 1.86
C GLU A 133 -17.78 -5.13 3.11
N ARG A 134 -17.91 -6.36 3.62
CA ARG A 134 -18.64 -6.60 4.86
C ARG A 134 -17.98 -5.91 6.04
N LEU A 135 -16.66 -6.00 6.20
CA LEU A 135 -15.94 -5.31 7.26
C LEU A 135 -16.09 -3.79 7.18
N ALA A 136 -16.10 -3.21 5.97
CA ALA A 136 -16.32 -1.78 5.78
C ALA A 136 -17.73 -1.34 6.24
N VAL A 137 -18.75 -2.18 6.04
CA VAL A 137 -20.10 -1.94 6.56
C VAL A 137 -20.08 -1.97 8.09
N GLU A 138 -19.49 -2.98 8.71
CA GLU A 138 -19.43 -3.10 10.19
C GLU A 138 -18.66 -1.95 10.86
N LEU A 139 -17.70 -1.32 10.17
CA LEU A 139 -16.93 -0.18 10.69
C LEU A 139 -17.63 1.17 10.51
N ALA A 140 -18.68 1.23 9.70
CA ALA A 140 -19.43 2.45 9.44
C ALA A 140 -20.60 2.66 10.42
N ASP A 141 -20.95 1.61 11.17
CA ASP A 141 -21.96 1.59 12.23
C ASP A 141 -21.38 2.03 13.59
#